data_AF-A0A517QU61-F1
#
_entry.id   AF-A0A517QU61-F1
#
_cell.length_a   1.000
_cell.length_b   1.000
_cell.length_c   1.000
_cell.angle_alpha   90.00
_cell.angle_beta   90.00
_cell.angle_gamma   90.00
#
_symmetry.space_group_name_H-M   'P 1'
#
loop_
_entity.id
_entity.type
_entity.pdbx_description
1 polymer ?
#
loop_
_entity_poly.entity_id
_entity_poly.type
_entity_poly.pdbx_seq_one_letter_code
_entity_poly.pdbx_strand_id
1 'polypeptide(L)'
;MHRFNFTALALLTTLIVSTTFVAGISAQESASKAKAASKNRLPFYFGKLGVTNSQRQQLYSIQDSYESKLEALRKEMKDLLKKRDAEMQQLLTPGQKLRLQELKTQTVKDANKGEQPAPQEEVKEE
;
A
#
# COMPACT_ATOMS: atom_id res chain seq x y z
N MET A 1 6.83 -48.83 -10.41
CA MET A 1 7.84 -49.32 -9.45
C MET A 1 9.16 -49.41 -10.18
N HIS A 2 10.21 -48.73 -9.71
CA HIS A 2 11.61 -49.19 -9.59
C HIS A 2 12.48 -48.00 -9.19
N ARG A 3 13.03 -48.09 -7.98
CA ARG A 3 14.05 -47.21 -7.41
C ARG A 3 15.45 -47.81 -7.67
N PHE A 4 16.46 -47.06 -7.24
CA PHE A 4 17.87 -47.42 -7.01
C PHE A 4 18.79 -47.25 -8.22
N ASN A 5 20.02 -46.73 -8.15
CA ASN A 5 20.86 -46.01 -7.19
C ASN A 5 22.24 -45.97 -7.86
N PHE A 6 22.95 -44.86 -7.98
CA PHE A 6 24.43 -44.89 -8.06
C PHE A 6 25.02 -43.54 -7.62
N THR A 7 25.28 -43.46 -6.32
CA THR A 7 26.34 -42.61 -5.77
C THR A 7 27.71 -43.21 -6.13
N ALA A 8 28.69 -42.31 -6.30
CA ALA A 8 30.15 -42.49 -6.22
C ALA A 8 30.94 -42.66 -7.54
N LEU A 9 31.59 -41.56 -7.96
CA LEU A 9 33.04 -41.43 -8.17
C LEU A 9 33.32 -39.91 -8.39
N ALA A 10 33.81 -39.15 -7.40
CA ALA A 10 35.23 -38.83 -7.16
C ALA A 10 35.94 -38.29 -8.45
N LEU A 11 36.72 -37.20 -8.53
CA LEU A 11 37.28 -36.20 -7.61
C LEU A 11 38.16 -35.30 -8.54
N LEU A 12 38.07 -33.96 -8.59
CA LEU A 12 39.25 -33.10 -8.83
C LEU A 12 38.97 -31.59 -8.61
N THR A 13 39.95 -31.00 -7.95
CA THR A 13 40.11 -29.67 -7.34
C THR A 13 40.49 -28.54 -8.32
N THR A 14 40.07 -27.30 -8.02
CA THR A 14 40.83 -26.01 -8.11
C THR A 14 39.85 -24.86 -7.81
N LEU A 15 39.72 -24.37 -6.57
CA LEU A 15 40.52 -23.31 -5.93
C LEU A 15 41.09 -22.25 -6.90
N ILE A 16 40.38 -21.14 -7.07
CA ILE A 16 40.96 -19.84 -7.43
C ILE A 16 40.55 -18.84 -6.35
N VAL A 17 41.49 -18.56 -5.46
CA VAL A 17 41.51 -17.35 -4.62
C VAL A 17 42.38 -16.35 -5.36
N SER A 18 41.86 -15.15 -5.64
CA SER A 18 42.67 -13.95 -5.79
C SER A 18 41.89 -12.73 -5.35
N THR A 19 42.60 -11.95 -4.55
CA THR A 19 42.19 -10.91 -3.62
C THR A 19 42.23 -9.52 -4.25
N THR A 20 41.34 -8.66 -3.75
CA THR A 20 41.47 -7.20 -3.50
C THR A 20 41.76 -6.25 -4.67
N PHE A 21 40.76 -5.41 -4.99
CA PHE A 21 40.96 -4.04 -5.47
C PHE A 21 40.28 -3.08 -4.47
N VAL A 22 41.07 -2.22 -3.82
CA VAL A 22 40.60 -1.11 -2.96
C VAL A 22 41.21 0.19 -3.50
N ALA A 23 40.35 1.09 -3.96
CA ALA A 23 40.48 2.56 -4.00
C ALA A 23 39.08 3.07 -4.43
N GLY A 24 38.33 3.91 -3.71
CA GLY A 24 38.74 5.04 -2.90
C GLY A 24 38.50 6.33 -3.68
N ILE A 25 37.35 6.97 -3.43
CA ILE A 25 36.96 8.35 -3.78
C ILE A 25 36.56 8.62 -5.25
N SER A 26 35.24 8.67 -5.47
CA SER A 26 34.60 9.84 -6.08
C SER A 26 33.19 9.96 -5.53
N ALA A 27 33.12 10.52 -4.32
CA ALA A 27 31.99 11.35 -3.95
C ALA A 27 31.96 12.52 -4.94
N GLN A 28 30.98 12.55 -5.83
CA GLN A 28 30.31 13.74 -6.37
C GLN A 28 29.63 13.37 -7.70
N GLU A 29 28.36 12.96 -7.60
CA GLU A 29 27.30 13.47 -8.48
C GLU A 29 25.98 13.21 -7.74
N SER A 30 25.85 13.78 -6.54
CA SER A 30 24.53 14.06 -6.00
C SER A 30 23.99 15.24 -6.79
N ALA A 31 23.54 14.94 -8.02
CA ALA A 31 22.75 15.86 -8.82
C ALA A 31 21.54 16.23 -7.96
N SER A 32 21.59 17.44 -7.42
CA SER A 32 20.49 18.07 -6.72
C SER A 32 19.37 18.32 -7.73
N LYS A 33 18.66 17.27 -8.12
CA LYS A 33 17.24 17.44 -8.39
C LYS A 33 16.67 17.84 -7.05
N ALA A 34 16.43 19.14 -6.89
CA ALA A 34 15.53 19.65 -5.87
C ALA A 34 14.23 18.85 -6.03
N LYS A 35 14.14 17.74 -5.29
CA LYS A 35 12.94 16.90 -5.22
C LYS A 35 11.88 17.87 -4.73
N ALA A 36 10.91 18.16 -5.59
CA ALA A 36 9.72 18.91 -5.23
C ALA A 36 9.30 18.43 -3.84
N ALA A 37 9.20 19.37 -2.88
CA ALA A 37 8.93 19.07 -1.49
C ALA A 37 7.86 17.97 -1.43
N SER A 38 8.26 16.79 -0.95
CA SER A 38 7.35 15.65 -0.89
C SER A 38 6.10 16.14 -0.16
N LYS A 39 4.93 16.04 -0.78
CA LYS A 39 3.64 16.36 -0.15
C LYS A 39 3.37 15.49 1.10
N ASN A 40 4.25 14.53 1.36
CA ASN A 40 4.25 13.63 2.49
C ASN A 40 4.58 14.37 3.78
N ARG A 41 3.66 14.24 4.73
CA ARG A 41 3.83 14.69 6.11
C ARG A 41 4.65 13.66 6.86
N LEU A 42 5.38 14.08 7.89
CA LEU A 42 5.97 13.10 8.79
C LEU A 42 4.87 12.24 9.43
N PRO A 43 5.16 10.96 9.69
CA PRO A 43 4.25 10.12 10.44
C PRO A 43 3.94 10.73 11.81
N PHE A 44 2.81 10.33 12.36
CA PHE A 44 2.34 10.86 13.64
C PHE A 44 3.41 10.72 14.72
N TYR A 45 3.57 11.78 15.54
CA TYR A 45 4.61 11.94 16.56
C TYR A 45 6.08 12.07 16.09
N PHE A 46 6.45 11.68 14.87
CA PHE A 46 7.86 11.79 14.43
C PHE A 46 8.36 13.24 14.42
N GLY A 47 7.48 14.20 14.16
CA GLY A 47 7.80 15.63 14.25
C GLY A 47 8.14 16.11 15.67
N LYS A 48 7.71 15.41 16.72
CA LYS A 48 7.95 15.76 18.13
C LYS A 48 9.28 15.20 18.66
N LEU A 49 9.96 14.34 17.90
CA LEU A 49 11.20 13.67 18.34
C LEU A 49 12.47 14.50 18.07
N GLY A 50 12.34 15.74 17.59
CA GLY A 50 13.50 16.56 17.23
C GLY A 50 14.29 16.01 16.05
N VAL A 51 13.64 15.32 15.11
CA VAL A 51 14.31 14.76 13.93
C VAL A 51 15.03 15.85 13.13
N THR A 52 16.26 15.55 12.71
CA THR A 52 17.08 16.45 11.90
C THR A 52 16.57 16.57 10.45
N ASN A 53 17.04 17.57 9.71
CA ASN A 53 16.70 17.72 8.28
C ASN A 53 17.11 16.50 7.44
N SER A 54 18.28 15.94 7.72
CA SER A 54 18.77 14.74 7.02
C SER A 54 17.87 13.53 7.28
N GLN A 55 17.51 13.29 8.55
CA GLN A 55 16.57 12.22 8.91
C GLN A 55 15.19 12.43 8.27
N ARG A 56 14.70 13.67 8.18
CA ARG A 56 13.44 13.96 7.47
C ARG A 56 13.49 13.55 6.00
N GLN A 57 14.56 13.90 5.29
CA GLN A 57 14.72 13.53 3.88
C GLN A 57 14.77 12.01 3.69
N GLN A 58 15.43 11.29 4.60
CA GLN A 58 15.44 9.83 4.60
C GLN A 58 14.04 9.25 4.86
N LEU A 59 13.32 9.76 5.87
CA LEU A 59 11.96 9.34 6.19
C LEU A 59 10.98 9.56 5.02
N TYR A 60 11.08 10.70 4.32
CA TYR A 60 10.27 10.95 3.13
C TYR A 60 10.63 10.01 1.99
N SER A 61 11.92 9.72 1.78
CA SER A 61 12.34 8.76 0.76
C SER A 61 11.83 7.34 1.04
N ILE A 62 11.80 6.95 2.32
CA ILE A 62 11.19 5.68 2.74
C ILE A 62 9.69 5.68 2.41
N GLN A 63 8.95 6.72 2.79
CA GLN A 63 7.52 6.83 2.48
C GLN A 63 7.25 6.74 0.98
N ASP A 64 7.97 7.51 0.16
CA ASP A 64 7.84 7.49 -1.30
C ASP A 64 8.05 6.06 -1.85
N SER A 65 9.06 5.34 -1.35
CA SER A 65 9.40 4.00 -1.84
C SER A 65 8.34 2.94 -1.53
N TYR A 66 7.59 3.14 -0.44
CA TYR A 66 6.51 2.24 -0.04
C TYR A 66 5.17 2.65 -0.63
N GLU A 67 4.93 3.93 -0.91
CA GLU A 67 3.63 4.39 -1.42
C GLU A 67 3.28 3.71 -2.74
N SER A 68 4.21 3.61 -3.69
CA SER A 68 3.96 2.91 -4.96
C SER A 68 3.61 1.43 -4.77
N LYS A 69 4.24 0.76 -3.79
CA LYS A 69 3.97 -0.66 -3.48
C LYS A 69 2.59 -0.80 -2.82
N LEU A 70 2.26 0.10 -1.91
CA LEU A 70 0.97 0.14 -1.25
C LEU A 70 -0.15 0.44 -2.25
N GLU A 71 0.07 1.34 -3.21
CA GLU A 71 -0.91 1.63 -4.27
C GLU A 71 -1.20 0.39 -5.13
N ALA A 72 -0.15 -0.35 -5.53
CA ALA A 72 -0.30 -1.61 -6.24
C ALA A 72 -1.12 -2.63 -5.43
N LEU A 73 -0.78 -2.84 -4.15
CA LEU A 73 -1.51 -3.76 -3.27
C LEU A 73 -2.97 -3.34 -3.04
N ARG A 74 -3.24 -2.03 -2.88
CA ARG A 74 -4.61 -1.50 -2.76
C ARG A 74 -5.42 -1.77 -4.02
N LYS A 75 -4.81 -1.67 -5.20
CA LYS A 75 -5.45 -1.99 -6.47
C LYS A 75 -5.80 -3.47 -6.56
N GLU A 76 -4.85 -4.35 -6.27
CA GLU A 76 -5.08 -5.80 -6.23
C GLU A 76 -6.18 -6.18 -5.25
N MET A 77 -6.15 -5.61 -4.04
CA MET A 77 -7.19 -5.81 -3.03
C MET A 77 -8.57 -5.36 -3.54
N LYS A 78 -8.67 -4.19 -4.18
CA LYS A 78 -9.92 -3.68 -4.76
C LYS A 78 -10.46 -4.63 -5.83
N ASP A 79 -9.60 -5.16 -6.68
CA ASP A 79 -10.00 -6.07 -7.76
C ASP A 79 -10.44 -7.44 -7.21
N LEU A 80 -9.75 -7.97 -6.20
CA LEU A 80 -10.16 -9.18 -5.49
C LEU A 80 -11.50 -9.02 -4.78
N LEU A 81 -11.72 -7.89 -4.09
CA LEU A 81 -13.01 -7.62 -3.42
C LEU A 81 -14.15 -7.58 -4.44
N LYS A 82 -13.97 -6.89 -5.57
CA LYS A 82 -14.98 -6.87 -6.64
C LYS A 82 -15.27 -8.27 -7.18
N LYS A 83 -14.22 -9.08 -7.41
CA LYS A 83 -14.37 -10.44 -7.92
C LYS A 83 -15.15 -11.32 -6.94
N ARG A 84 -14.73 -11.34 -5.67
CA ARG A 84 -15.43 -12.05 -4.59
C ARG A 84 -16.91 -11.64 -4.53
N ASP A 85 -17.18 -10.34 -4.57
CA ASP A 85 -18.55 -9.81 -4.47
C ASP A 85 -19.42 -10.17 -5.68
N ALA A 86 -18.82 -10.23 -6.87
CA ALA A 86 -19.50 -10.71 -8.07
C ALA A 86 -19.82 -12.20 -7.98
N GLU A 87 -18.85 -13.03 -7.53
CA GLU A 87 -19.05 -14.46 -7.33
C GLU A 87 -20.15 -14.74 -6.29
N MET A 88 -20.15 -14.02 -5.17
CA MET A 88 -21.24 -14.12 -4.17
C MET A 88 -22.60 -13.74 -4.77
N GLN A 89 -22.66 -12.68 -5.59
CA GLN A 89 -23.91 -12.26 -6.24
C GLN A 89 -24.40 -13.27 -7.27
N GLN A 90 -23.53 -14.02 -7.93
CA GLN A 90 -23.92 -15.06 -8.89
C GLN A 90 -24.76 -16.17 -8.25
N LEU A 91 -24.51 -16.47 -6.96
CA LEU A 91 -25.24 -17.48 -6.20
C LEU A 91 -26.66 -17.04 -5.78
N LEU A 92 -26.99 -15.75 -5.90
CA LEU A 92 -28.28 -15.23 -5.49
C LEU A 92 -29.38 -15.49 -6.52
N THR A 93 -30.58 -15.78 -6.03
CA THR A 93 -31.78 -15.83 -6.87
C THR A 93 -32.14 -14.45 -7.42
N PRO A 94 -32.93 -14.35 -8.51
CA PRO A 94 -33.36 -13.05 -9.04
C PRO A 94 -34.03 -12.14 -8.00
N GLY A 95 -34.92 -12.70 -7.16
CA GLY A 95 -35.57 -11.95 -6.08
C GLY A 95 -34.58 -11.45 -5.02
N GLN A 96 -33.58 -12.26 -4.65
CA GLN A 96 -32.53 -11.85 -3.71
C GLN A 96 -31.64 -10.74 -4.30
N LYS A 97 -31.35 -10.77 -5.60
CA LYS A 97 -30.59 -9.71 -6.29
C LYS A 97 -31.34 -8.37 -6.30
N LEU A 98 -32.65 -8.39 -6.58
CA LEU A 98 -33.50 -7.21 -6.51
C LEU A 98 -33.50 -6.63 -5.09
N ARG A 99 -33.69 -7.48 -4.08
CA ARG A 99 -33.66 -7.05 -2.68
C ARG A 99 -32.30 -6.46 -2.27
N LEU A 100 -31.20 -7.06 -2.73
CA LEU A 100 -29.85 -6.55 -2.48
C LEU A 100 -29.65 -5.15 -3.11
N GLN A 101 -30.19 -4.92 -4.31
CA GLN A 101 -30.11 -3.62 -4.97
C GLN A 101 -30.91 -2.54 -4.21
N GLU A 102 -32.13 -2.86 -3.78
CA GLU A 102 -32.94 -1.95 -2.95
C GLU A 102 -32.19 -1.52 -1.70
N LEU A 103 -31.63 -2.49 -0.95
CA LEU A 103 -30.87 -2.21 0.27
C LEU A 103 -29.68 -1.28 0.00
N LYS A 104 -28.91 -1.52 -1.07
CA LYS A 104 -27.79 -0.64 -1.47
C LYS A 104 -28.24 0.80 -1.73
N THR A 105 -29.40 1.00 -2.34
CA THR A 105 -29.91 2.36 -2.62
C THR A 105 -30.46 3.07 -1.38
N GLN A 106 -31.03 2.33 -0.43
CA GLN A 106 -31.52 2.89 0.84
C GLN A 106 -30.36 3.41 1.69
N THR A 107 -29.29 2.62 1.83
CA THR A 107 -28.11 3.04 2.61
C THR A 107 -27.48 4.34 2.09
N VAL A 108 -27.46 4.55 0.76
CA VAL A 108 -26.95 5.80 0.16
C VAL A 108 -27.88 6.98 0.45
N LYS A 109 -29.19 6.77 0.42
CA LYS A 109 -30.17 7.82 0.74
C LYS A 109 -30.10 8.21 2.22
N ASP A 110 -29.93 7.24 3.11
CA ASP A 110 -29.84 7.49 4.54
C ASP A 110 -28.52 8.18 4.92
N ALA A 111 -27.41 7.81 4.27
CA ALA A 111 -26.13 8.51 4.42
C ALA A 111 -26.23 9.99 4.01
N ASN A 112 -26.95 10.31 2.92
CA ASN A 112 -27.16 11.69 2.47
C ASN A 112 -28.15 12.47 3.34
N LYS A 113 -29.07 11.79 4.05
CA LYS A 113 -30.09 12.46 4.90
C LYS A 113 -29.56 12.83 6.29
N GLY A 114 -28.51 12.15 6.76
CA GLY A 114 -27.82 12.48 8.02
C GLY A 114 -27.00 13.77 7.99
N GLU A 115 -26.87 14.43 6.84
CA GLU A 115 -26.08 15.65 6.64
C GLU A 115 -26.94 16.92 6.48
N GLN A 116 -28.27 16.80 6.60
CA GLN A 116 -29.17 17.95 6.59
C GLN A 116 -29.19 18.58 7.99
N PRO A 117 -28.74 19.84 8.17
CA PRO A 117 -28.76 20.49 9.49
C PRO A 117 -30.20 20.56 9.97
N ALA A 118 -30.40 20.22 11.25
CA ALA A 118 -31.70 20.26 11.92
C ALA A 118 -32.42 21.59 11.63
N PRO A 119 -33.74 21.60 11.39
CA PRO A 119 -34.51 22.83 11.32
C PRO A 119 -34.25 23.63 12.60
N GLN A 120 -33.76 24.85 12.46
CA GLN A 120 -33.68 25.79 13.57
C GLN A 120 -35.11 26.01 14.06
N GLU A 121 -35.43 25.49 15.25
CA GLU A 121 -36.64 25.87 15.96
C GLU A 121 -36.56 27.38 16.21
N GLU A 122 -37.35 28.11 15.42
CA GLU A 122 -37.64 29.52 15.59
C GLU A 122 -38.30 29.70 16.97
N VAL A 123 -37.47 30.05 17.96
CA VAL A 123 -37.95 30.52 19.26
C VAL A 123 -38.65 31.85 19.01
N LYS A 124 -39.98 31.79 18.90
CA LYS A 124 -40.82 32.98 19.03
C LYS A 124 -40.79 33.40 20.48
N GLU A 125 -40.02 34.45 20.77
CA GLU A 125 -40.15 35.23 21.99
C GLU A 125 -41.47 36.02 21.89
N GLU A 126 -42.43 35.69 22.77
CA GLU A 126 -43.47 36.59 23.25
C GLU A 126 -43.37 36.69 24.77
#